data_AF-A0AAV5SRY9-F1
#
_entry.id   AF-A0AAV5SRY9-F1
#
_cell.length_a   1.000
_cell.length_b   1.000
_cell.length_c   1.000
_cell.angle_alpha   90.00
_cell.angle_beta   90.00
_cell.angle_gamma   90.00
#
_symmetry.space_group_name_H-M   'P 1'
#
loop_
_entity.id
_entity.type
_entity.pdbx_description
1 polymer ?
#
loop_
_entity_poly.entity_id
_entity_poly.type
_entity_poly.pdbx_seq_one_letter_code
_entity_poly.pdbx_strand_id
1 'polypeptide(L)'
;RCNSNMNNSPSLCTLDKNKSKSESNLRDEEEMIMKRSISGGKINASLCLIPEVTEERVGIVVSKKGYMSFMEEKTQGWIKRWVVVRRPYILLFRDDKDLVIRGVINLASARVEYSEDQQAMLKNPNTFSICTPHRGFWLQTESQQEMHEWVYAMNPLLASQLRLKINSIDHKQ
;
A
#
# COMPACT_ATOMS: atom_id res chain seq x y z
N ARG A 1 28.84 -38.29 -14.75
CA ARG A 1 30.10 -37.68 -15.24
C ARG A 1 29.84 -37.15 -16.64
N CYS A 2 29.46 -35.87 -16.80
CA CYS A 2 29.46 -35.12 -18.05
C CYS A 2 29.45 -33.62 -17.72
N ASN A 3 30.64 -33.03 -17.80
CA ASN A 3 30.95 -31.61 -18.10
C ASN A 3 30.27 -31.21 -19.43
N SER A 4 30.01 -29.96 -19.84
CA SER A 4 30.34 -28.62 -19.36
C SER A 4 29.79 -27.58 -20.36
N ASN A 5 29.78 -26.31 -19.93
CA ASN A 5 29.93 -25.07 -20.70
C ASN A 5 28.67 -24.25 -21.04
N MET A 6 28.57 -23.15 -20.29
CA MET A 6 27.94 -21.89 -20.63
C MET A 6 28.55 -21.31 -21.91
N ASN A 7 27.74 -20.62 -22.72
CA ASN A 7 28.18 -19.50 -23.54
C ASN A 7 27.00 -18.54 -23.77
N ASN A 8 27.17 -17.29 -23.31
CA ASN A 8 26.37 -16.13 -23.68
C ASN A 8 26.61 -15.76 -25.15
N SER A 9 25.60 -15.29 -25.87
CA SER A 9 25.78 -14.38 -27.02
C SER A 9 24.52 -13.53 -27.29
N PRO A 10 24.68 -12.26 -27.74
CA PRO A 10 23.62 -11.26 -27.80
C PRO A 10 22.90 -11.25 -29.16
N SER A 11 21.57 -11.09 -29.17
CA SER A 11 20.79 -10.94 -30.41
C SER A 11 20.77 -9.49 -30.88
N LEU A 12 21.50 -9.19 -31.95
CA LEU A 12 21.41 -7.94 -32.71
C LEU A 12 20.51 -8.20 -33.93
N CYS A 13 19.35 -7.56 -33.99
CA CYS A 13 18.39 -7.73 -35.09
C CYS A 13 18.64 -6.68 -36.18
N THR A 14 19.37 -7.04 -37.23
CA THR A 14 19.42 -6.31 -38.50
C THR A 14 18.30 -6.82 -39.41
N LEU A 15 17.39 -5.94 -39.84
CA LEU A 15 16.34 -6.26 -40.81
C LEU A 15 16.58 -5.51 -42.13
N ASP A 16 16.73 -6.30 -43.18
CA ASP A 16 17.06 -5.93 -44.55
C ASP A 16 15.98 -5.10 -45.28
N LYS A 17 16.44 -4.13 -46.06
CA LYS A 17 15.65 -3.35 -47.02
C LYS A 17 15.53 -4.13 -48.34
N ASN A 18 14.38 -4.75 -48.58
CA ASN A 18 14.00 -5.20 -49.91
C ASN A 18 13.19 -4.12 -50.63
N LYS A 19 13.76 -3.63 -51.74
CA LYS A 19 13.29 -2.55 -52.61
C LYS A 19 12.50 -3.16 -53.76
N SER A 20 11.17 -2.96 -53.80
CA SER A 20 10.35 -3.35 -54.96
C SER A 20 10.18 -2.16 -55.90
N LYS A 21 10.52 -2.35 -57.18
CA LYS A 21 10.36 -1.39 -58.28
C LYS A 21 9.15 -1.79 -59.11
N SER A 22 8.25 -0.85 -59.36
CA SER A 22 7.34 -0.88 -60.51
C SER A 22 7.19 0.54 -61.04
N GLU A 23 7.76 0.81 -62.21
CA GLU A 23 7.53 2.03 -62.99
C GLU A 23 6.38 1.80 -63.96
N SER A 24 5.39 2.68 -63.96
CA SER A 24 4.62 3.01 -65.15
C SER A 24 4.09 4.45 -65.01
N ASN A 25 4.56 5.28 -65.93
CA ASN A 25 4.34 6.72 -66.08
C ASN A 25 2.86 7.15 -66.15
N LEU A 26 2.54 8.36 -65.66
CA LEU A 26 1.96 9.48 -66.43
C LEU A 26 1.48 10.64 -65.50
N ARG A 27 2.27 11.72 -65.51
CA ARG A 27 1.90 13.16 -65.58
C ARG A 27 1.11 13.86 -64.46
N ASP A 28 1.75 14.97 -64.06
CA ASP A 28 1.26 16.30 -63.64
C ASP A 28 0.67 16.50 -62.23
N GLU A 29 1.45 17.25 -61.45
CA GLU A 29 1.05 18.34 -60.54
C GLU A 29 0.04 18.01 -59.43
N GLU A 30 0.56 17.61 -58.26
CA GLU A 30 0.40 18.32 -56.98
C GLU A 30 0.94 17.40 -55.87
N GLU A 31 2.17 17.64 -55.44
CA GLU A 31 2.75 16.97 -54.29
C GLU A 31 1.98 17.42 -53.03
N MET A 32 0.94 16.67 -52.67
CA MET A 32 0.27 16.80 -51.40
C MET A 32 1.24 16.27 -50.32
N ILE A 33 2.24 17.08 -49.98
CA ILE A 33 3.12 16.87 -48.84
C ILE A 33 2.20 16.83 -47.63
N MET A 34 1.93 15.63 -47.11
CA MET A 34 1.40 15.48 -45.76
C MET A 34 2.43 16.12 -44.82
N LYS A 35 2.25 17.41 -44.56
CA LYS A 35 2.93 18.14 -43.51
C LYS A 35 2.54 17.40 -42.24
N ARG A 36 3.41 16.50 -41.79
CA ARG A 36 3.36 15.95 -40.44
C ARG A 36 3.29 17.16 -39.54
N SER A 37 2.14 17.39 -38.91
CA SER A 37 1.97 18.46 -37.94
C SER A 37 2.96 18.20 -36.83
N ILE A 38 4.12 18.85 -36.92
CA ILE A 38 4.95 19.13 -35.78
C ILE A 38 4.19 20.25 -35.07
N SER A 39 3.06 19.91 -34.44
CA SER A 39 2.62 20.65 -33.28
C SER A 39 3.63 20.35 -32.19
N GLY A 40 4.84 20.91 -32.37
CA GLY A 40 5.76 21.22 -31.31
C GLY A 40 5.08 22.31 -30.50
N GLY A 41 4.00 21.93 -29.80
CA GLY A 41 3.55 22.68 -28.66
C GLY A 41 4.78 22.85 -27.81
N LYS A 42 5.18 24.11 -27.61
CA LYS A 42 6.12 24.47 -26.56
C LYS A 42 5.50 23.94 -25.28
N ILE A 43 5.82 22.69 -24.93
CA ILE A 43 5.66 22.25 -23.56
C ILE A 43 6.51 23.24 -22.79
N ASN A 44 5.86 24.11 -22.03
CA ASN A 44 6.57 24.97 -21.11
C ASN A 44 7.39 24.03 -20.23
N ALA A 45 8.70 23.93 -20.51
CA ALA A 45 9.63 23.03 -19.82
C ALA A 45 9.75 23.38 -18.32
N SER A 46 9.04 24.41 -17.88
CA SER A 46 9.10 25.02 -16.57
C SER A 46 8.36 24.29 -15.46
N LEU A 47 7.69 23.15 -15.68
CA LEU A 47 7.07 22.37 -14.57
C LEU A 47 7.09 20.84 -14.80
N CYS A 48 8.20 20.28 -15.31
CA CYS A 48 8.37 18.83 -15.25
C CYS A 48 8.73 18.40 -13.81
N LEU A 49 7.72 18.05 -13.02
CA LEU A 49 7.94 17.49 -11.69
C LEU A 49 8.49 16.07 -11.84
N ILE A 50 9.71 15.86 -11.37
CA ILE A 50 10.32 14.54 -11.27
C ILE A 50 9.98 14.01 -9.87
N PRO A 51 9.31 12.86 -9.75
CA PRO A 51 9.06 12.28 -8.43
C PRO A 51 10.38 11.83 -7.81
N GLU A 52 10.66 12.31 -6.61
CA GLU A 52 11.69 11.70 -5.76
C GLU A 52 11.12 10.40 -5.20
N VAL A 53 11.78 9.28 -5.52
CA VAL A 53 11.38 7.95 -5.06
C VAL A 53 12.45 7.41 -4.11
N THR A 54 12.04 7.15 -2.87
CA THR A 54 12.87 6.47 -1.88
C THR A 54 12.32 5.07 -1.63
N GLU A 55 13.18 4.06 -1.75
CA GLU A 55 12.82 2.69 -1.36
C GLU A 55 13.04 2.52 0.14
N GLU A 56 11.97 2.30 0.89
CA GLU A 56 12.07 1.92 2.30
C GLU A 56 11.79 0.42 2.45
N ARG A 57 12.79 -0.33 2.94
CA ARG A 57 12.63 -1.75 3.22
C ARG A 57 12.02 -1.93 4.60
N VAL A 58 10.76 -2.33 4.62
CA VAL A 58 10.10 -2.75 5.87
C VAL A 58 10.82 -3.98 6.42
N GLY A 59 11.15 -3.96 7.72
CA GLY A 59 11.84 -5.06 8.39
C GLY A 59 11.15 -6.43 8.24
N ILE A 60 11.92 -7.51 8.39
CA ILE A 60 11.41 -8.89 8.26
C ILE A 60 10.54 -9.33 9.43
N VAL A 61 10.69 -8.68 10.58
CA VAL A 61 10.01 -9.06 11.83
C VAL A 61 8.55 -8.61 11.79
N VAL A 62 7.64 -9.57 11.91
CA VAL A 62 6.19 -9.34 12.03
C VAL A 62 5.81 -9.46 13.49
N SER A 63 5.27 -8.39 14.08
CA SER A 63 4.78 -8.41 15.46
C SER A 63 3.46 -9.18 15.57
N LYS A 64 2.53 -8.97 14.63
CA LYS A 64 1.25 -9.70 14.53
C LYS A 64 0.69 -9.58 13.11
N LYS A 65 -0.06 -10.60 12.68
CA LYS A 65 -0.85 -10.58 11.43
C LYS A 65 -2.18 -11.29 11.64
N GLY A 66 -3.21 -10.87 10.91
CA GLY A 66 -4.55 -11.42 11.08
C GLY A 66 -5.61 -10.54 10.42
N TYR A 67 -6.86 -11.01 10.46
CA TYR A 67 -7.99 -10.22 9.99
C TYR A 67 -8.47 -9.25 11.06
N MET A 68 -8.84 -8.04 10.65
CA MET A 68 -9.43 -7.04 11.54
C MET A 68 -10.37 -6.13 10.75
N SER A 69 -11.44 -5.68 11.40
CA SER A 69 -12.43 -4.80 10.78
C SER A 69 -12.03 -3.34 10.99
N PHE A 70 -12.00 -2.55 9.91
CA PHE A 70 -11.69 -1.12 9.94
C PHE A 70 -12.94 -0.31 9.58
N MET A 71 -13.13 0.80 10.25
CA MET A 71 -14.07 1.84 9.84
C MET A 71 -13.34 3.18 9.84
N GLU A 72 -13.33 3.85 8.69
CA GLU A 72 -12.80 5.19 8.52
C GLU A 72 -13.94 6.20 8.44
N GLU A 73 -13.71 7.43 8.89
CA GLU A 73 -14.70 8.53 8.88
C GLU A 73 -15.33 8.75 7.50
N LYS A 74 -14.54 8.62 6.41
CA LYS A 74 -15.01 8.85 5.04
C LYS A 74 -15.71 7.64 4.42
N THR A 75 -15.58 6.46 5.01
CA THR A 75 -16.15 5.22 4.48
C THR A 75 -17.43 4.87 5.21
N GLN A 76 -18.47 4.50 4.46
CA GLN A 76 -19.72 4.03 5.05
C GLN A 76 -19.58 2.57 5.49
N GLY A 77 -19.22 2.36 6.76
CA GLY A 77 -19.28 1.07 7.44
C GLY A 77 -17.93 0.38 7.69
N TRP A 78 -18.02 -0.84 8.23
CA TRP A 78 -16.89 -1.67 8.62
C TRP A 78 -16.40 -2.54 7.46
N ILE A 79 -15.08 -2.56 7.24
CA ILE A 79 -14.43 -3.32 6.18
C ILE A 79 -13.41 -4.27 6.81
N LYS A 80 -13.59 -5.58 6.65
CA LYS A 80 -12.61 -6.59 7.07
C LYS A 80 -11.39 -6.55 6.15
N ARG A 81 -10.20 -6.45 6.72
CA ARG A 81 -8.91 -6.45 5.98
C ARG A 81 -7.93 -7.41 6.62
N TRP A 82 -7.00 -7.91 5.81
CA TRP A 82 -5.83 -8.60 6.33
C TRP A 82 -4.77 -7.58 6.73
N VAL A 83 -4.33 -7.65 7.98
CA VAL A 83 -3.46 -6.67 8.61
C VAL A 83 -2.14 -7.32 8.98
N VAL A 84 -1.05 -6.61 8.72
CA VAL A 84 0.29 -7.03 9.13
C VAL A 84 0.97 -5.86 9.86
N VAL A 85 1.32 -6.06 11.13
CA VAL A 85 2.08 -5.09 11.92
C VAL A 85 3.56 -5.43 11.82
N ARG A 86 4.32 -4.55 11.17
CA ARG A 86 5.78 -4.58 11.08
C ARG A 86 6.28 -3.20 11.51
N ARG A 87 6.58 -3.04 12.79
CA ARG A 87 6.89 -1.72 13.34
C ARG A 87 8.03 -1.03 12.55
N PRO A 88 7.87 0.25 12.17
CA PRO A 88 6.81 1.17 12.62
C PRO A 88 5.55 1.19 11.75
N TYR A 89 5.33 0.23 10.85
CA TYR A 89 4.19 0.27 9.92
C TYR A 89 3.11 -0.77 10.22
N ILE A 90 1.86 -0.39 9.95
CA ILE A 90 0.76 -1.31 9.69
C ILE A 90 0.54 -1.36 8.19
N LEU A 91 0.55 -2.57 7.64
CA LEU A 91 0.27 -2.83 6.24
C LEU A 91 -1.13 -3.46 6.13
N LEU A 92 -1.95 -2.91 5.24
CA LEU A 92 -3.31 -3.36 4.99
C LEU A 92 -3.38 -4.02 3.62
N PHE A 93 -4.01 -5.18 3.57
CA PHE A 93 -4.25 -5.98 2.38
C PHE A 93 -5.74 -6.28 2.28
N ARG A 94 -6.23 -6.61 1.08
CA ARG A 94 -7.63 -7.03 0.94
C ARG A 94 -7.89 -8.34 1.69
N ASP A 95 -6.99 -9.30 1.52
CA ASP A 95 -7.04 -10.65 2.08
C ASP A 95 -5.60 -11.18 2.30
N ASP A 96 -5.45 -12.37 2.86
CA ASP A 96 -4.14 -12.98 3.19
C ASP A 96 -3.32 -13.42 1.97
N LYS A 97 -3.95 -13.47 0.79
CA LYS A 97 -3.33 -13.86 -0.49
C LYS A 97 -3.00 -12.65 -1.37
N ASP A 98 -3.52 -11.47 -1.04
CA ASP A 98 -3.26 -10.23 -1.76
C ASP A 98 -1.79 -9.82 -1.57
N LEU A 99 -1.05 -9.79 -2.67
CA LEU A 99 0.36 -9.39 -2.69
C LEU A 99 0.51 -7.85 -2.71
N VAL A 100 -0.59 -7.13 -2.90
CA VAL A 100 -0.59 -5.67 -3.05
C VAL A 100 -0.97 -5.01 -1.73
N ILE A 101 -0.09 -4.13 -1.25
CA ILE A 101 -0.38 -3.28 -0.10
C ILE A 101 -1.42 -2.24 -0.51
N ARG A 102 -2.58 -2.25 0.15
CA ARG A 102 -3.71 -1.34 -0.09
C ARG A 102 -3.69 -0.11 0.81
N GLY A 103 -2.96 -0.17 1.91
CA GLY A 103 -2.81 0.94 2.83
C GLY A 103 -1.60 0.76 3.74
N VAL A 104 -1.00 1.89 4.12
CA VAL A 104 0.12 1.96 5.06
C VAL A 104 -0.26 2.96 6.14
N ILE A 105 -0.05 2.57 7.39
CA ILE A 105 -0.19 3.46 8.56
C ILE A 105 1.15 3.49 9.27
N ASN A 106 1.70 4.69 9.47
CA ASN A 106 2.92 4.88 10.23
C ASN A 106 2.60 5.01 11.72
N LEU A 107 2.94 3.99 12.51
CA LEU A 107 2.81 3.95 13.96
C LEU A 107 3.73 4.92 14.70
N ALA A 108 4.81 5.40 14.08
CA ALA A 108 5.68 6.40 14.70
C ALA A 108 4.98 7.77 14.82
N SER A 109 4.06 8.07 13.89
CA SER A 109 3.26 9.31 13.92
C SER A 109 1.81 9.10 14.33
N ALA A 110 1.34 7.84 14.40
CA ALA A 110 -0.01 7.52 14.82
C ALA A 110 -0.13 7.33 16.33
N ARG A 111 -1.29 7.69 16.87
CA ARG A 111 -1.68 7.44 18.27
C ARG A 111 -2.66 6.28 18.30
N VAL A 112 -2.34 5.27 19.11
CA VAL A 112 -3.27 4.17 19.42
C VAL A 112 -4.02 4.54 20.70
N GLU A 113 -5.35 4.46 20.68
CA GLU A 113 -6.19 4.85 21.80
C GLU A 113 -7.23 3.77 22.11
N TYR A 114 -7.57 3.65 23.39
CA TYR A 114 -8.62 2.77 23.89
C TYR A 114 -9.43 3.50 24.96
N SER A 115 -10.75 3.41 24.86
CA SER A 115 -11.69 3.96 25.84
C SER A 115 -12.95 3.10 25.90
N GLU A 116 -13.33 2.67 27.11
CA GLU A 116 -14.54 1.90 27.37
C GLU A 116 -15.81 2.71 27.04
N ASP A 117 -15.82 4.01 27.32
CA ASP A 117 -16.94 4.90 27.02
C ASP A 117 -17.17 5.02 25.51
N GLN A 118 -16.08 5.17 24.73
CA GLN A 118 -16.16 5.22 23.26
C GLN A 118 -16.70 3.91 22.70
N GLN A 119 -16.25 2.79 23.25
CA GLN A 119 -16.70 1.46 22.86
C GLN A 119 -18.20 1.26 23.13
N ALA A 120 -18.68 1.67 24.30
CA ALA A 120 -20.09 1.62 24.65
C ALA A 120 -20.95 2.51 23.74
N MET A 121 -20.46 3.71 23.40
CA MET A 121 -21.12 4.63 22.49
C MET A 121 -21.25 4.06 21.06
N LEU A 122 -20.20 3.40 20.57
CA LEU A 122 -20.21 2.74 19.26
C LEU A 122 -21.07 1.46 19.22
N LYS A 123 -21.49 0.95 20.39
CA LYS A 123 -22.21 -0.32 20.57
C LYS A 123 -21.48 -1.52 19.96
N ASN A 124 -20.16 -1.40 19.76
CA ASN A 124 -19.33 -2.40 19.12
C ASN A 124 -18.25 -2.85 20.10
N PRO A 125 -18.35 -4.08 20.65
CA PRO A 125 -17.33 -4.60 21.54
C PRO A 125 -16.00 -4.81 20.80
N ASN A 126 -14.94 -5.00 21.57
CA ASN A 126 -13.55 -5.23 21.16
C ASN A 126 -13.01 -4.20 20.15
N THR A 127 -13.32 -2.91 20.39
CA THR A 127 -12.98 -1.80 19.51
C THR A 127 -11.93 -0.88 20.14
N PHE A 128 -10.99 -0.41 19.33
CA PHE A 128 -10.00 0.61 19.66
C PHE A 128 -9.75 1.51 18.45
N SER A 129 -9.02 2.61 18.61
CA SER A 129 -8.80 3.56 17.52
C SER A 129 -7.32 3.81 17.24
N ILE A 130 -7.04 4.20 15.99
CA ILE A 130 -5.74 4.71 15.56
C ILE A 130 -5.95 6.06 14.90
N CYS A 131 -5.32 7.08 15.45
CA CYS A 131 -5.37 8.45 14.98
C CYS A 131 -4.01 8.84 14.39
N THR A 132 -3.95 9.01 13.08
CA THR A 132 -2.82 9.66 12.39
C THR A 132 -3.07 11.18 12.34
N PRO A 133 -2.08 12.01 11.96
CA PRO A 133 -2.28 13.47 11.87
C PRO A 133 -3.44 13.92 10.98
N HIS A 134 -3.87 13.10 10.02
CA HIS A 134 -4.86 13.48 9.02
C HIS A 134 -6.04 12.50 8.89
N ARG A 135 -6.00 11.35 9.58
CA ARG A 135 -7.00 10.28 9.44
C ARG A 135 -7.18 9.54 10.76
N GLY A 136 -8.44 9.32 11.14
CA GLY A 136 -8.83 8.45 12.25
C GLY A 136 -9.41 7.13 11.74
N PHE A 137 -9.07 6.04 12.41
CA PHE A 137 -9.58 4.70 12.13
C PHE A 137 -10.15 4.10 13.40
N TRP A 138 -11.33 3.48 13.28
CA TRP A 138 -11.85 2.54 14.27
C TRP A 138 -11.48 1.12 13.85
N LEU A 139 -11.04 0.32 14.80
CA LEU A 139 -10.59 -1.04 14.59
C LEU A 139 -11.36 -1.96 15.52
N GLN A 140 -11.97 -3.00 14.96
CA GLN A 140 -12.74 -3.99 15.70
C GLN A 140 -12.16 -5.39 15.50
N THR A 141 -12.07 -6.12 16.60
CA THR A 141 -11.53 -7.49 16.68
C THR A 141 -12.61 -8.48 17.11
N GLU A 142 -12.35 -9.78 16.94
CA GLU A 142 -13.37 -10.81 17.22
C GLU A 142 -13.51 -11.06 18.73
N SER A 143 -12.44 -10.89 19.50
CA SER A 143 -12.44 -11.09 20.94
C SER A 143 -11.63 -10.03 21.69
N GLN A 144 -11.92 -9.88 22.99
CA GLN A 144 -11.17 -8.96 23.85
C GLN A 144 -9.70 -9.39 23.98
N GLN A 145 -9.40 -10.69 24.00
CA GLN A 145 -8.02 -11.18 24.00
C GLN A 145 -7.29 -10.73 22.73
N GLU A 146 -7.93 -10.90 21.57
CA GLU A 146 -7.33 -10.51 20.30
C GLU A 146 -7.08 -9.00 20.24
N MET A 147 -8.02 -8.19 20.75
CA MET A 147 -7.85 -6.74 20.93
C MET A 147 -6.57 -6.42 21.70
N HIS A 148 -6.34 -7.07 22.85
CA HIS A 148 -5.14 -6.84 23.66
C HIS A 148 -3.86 -7.23 22.93
N GLU A 149 -3.85 -8.34 22.20
CA GLU A 149 -2.70 -8.77 21.41
C GLU A 149 -2.40 -7.78 20.27
N TRP A 150 -3.43 -7.24 19.61
CA TRP A 150 -3.28 -6.20 18.59
C TRP A 150 -2.74 -4.91 19.19
N VAL A 151 -3.30 -4.44 20.30
CA VAL A 151 -2.81 -3.25 21.00
C VAL A 151 -1.37 -3.45 21.45
N TYR A 152 -0.98 -4.64 21.93
CA TYR A 152 0.40 -4.95 22.31
C TYR A 152 1.37 -4.90 21.14
N ALA A 153 0.97 -5.46 19.98
CA ALA A 153 1.78 -5.41 18.78
C ALA A 153 2.03 -3.98 18.29
N MET A 154 1.03 -3.10 18.41
CA MET A 154 1.07 -1.71 17.94
C MET A 154 1.68 -0.74 18.96
N ASN A 155 1.24 -0.80 20.22
CA ASN A 155 1.68 0.06 21.32
C ASN A 155 1.81 -0.75 22.62
N PRO A 156 3.00 -1.30 22.90
CA PRO A 156 3.26 -2.09 24.11
C PRO A 156 2.98 -1.32 25.42
N LEU A 157 3.16 0.00 25.43
CA LEU A 157 2.93 0.82 26.63
C LEU A 157 1.45 0.91 26.96
N LEU A 158 0.61 1.17 25.95
CA LEU A 158 -0.84 1.16 26.13
C LEU A 158 -1.33 -0.23 26.57
N ALA A 159 -0.84 -1.31 25.95
CA ALA A 159 -1.19 -2.67 26.36
C ALA A 159 -0.84 -2.96 27.83
N SER A 160 0.31 -2.44 28.29
CA SER A 160 0.73 -2.57 29.68
C SER A 160 -0.23 -1.85 30.64
N GLN A 161 -0.69 -0.65 30.27
CA GLN A 161 -1.68 0.10 31.05
C GLN A 161 -3.04 -0.62 31.11
N LEU A 162 -3.51 -1.19 29.99
CA LEU A 162 -4.77 -1.95 29.96
C LEU A 162 -4.72 -3.15 30.90
N ARG A 163 -3.59 -3.87 30.93
CA ARG A 163 -3.41 -5.02 31.83
C ARG A 163 -3.44 -4.62 33.31
N LEU A 164 -2.84 -3.48 33.67
CA LEU A 164 -2.82 -3.01 35.07
C LEU A 164 -4.21 -2.58 35.56
N LYS A 165 -5.03 -1.98 34.68
CA LYS A 165 -6.41 -1.59 35.03
C LYS A 165 -7.27 -2.79 35.39
N ILE A 166 -7.14 -3.90 34.65
CA ILE A 166 -7.86 -5.15 34.93
C ILE A 166 -7.51 -5.67 36.33
N ASN A 167 -6.21 -5.80 36.62
CA ASN A 167 -5.76 -6.30 37.93
C ASN A 167 -6.17 -5.39 39.10
N SER A 168 -6.28 -4.08 38.88
CA SER A 168 -6.70 -3.11 39.91
C SER A 168 -8.19 -3.25 40.27
N ILE A 169 -9.01 -3.69 39.33
CA ILE A 169 -10.44 -3.93 39.55
C ILE A 169 -10.64 -5.23 40.34
N ASP A 170 -9.87 -6.27 40.03
CA ASP A 170 -9.94 -7.57 40.75
C ASP A 170 -9.52 -7.47 42.23
N HIS A 171 -8.74 -6.45 42.60
CA HIS A 171 -8.36 -6.18 44.00
C HIS A 171 -9.34 -5.28 44.76
N LYS A 172 -10.39 -4.77 44.10
CA LYS A 172 -11.43 -3.91 44.70
C LYS A 172 -12.78 -4.61 44.90
N GLN A 173 -12.84 -5.91 44.64
CA GLN A 173 -13.99 -6.78 44.88
C GLN A 173 -13.72 -7.73 46.04
#